data_AF-A0A3C1DMT1-F1
#
_entry.id   AF-A0A3C1DMT1-F1
#
_cell.length_a   1.000
_cell.length_b   1.000
_cell.length_c   1.000
_cell.angle_alpha   90.00
_cell.angle_beta   90.00
_cell.angle_gamma   90.00
#
_symmetry.space_group_name_H-M   'P 1'
#
loop_
_entity.id
_entity.type
_entity.pdbx_description
1 polymer ?
#
loop_
_entity_poly.entity_id
_entity_poly.type
_entity_poly.pdbx_seq_one_letter_code
_entity_poly.pdbx_strand_id
1 'polypeptide(L)' 'MERFTRALLWLYRPLHADRGDVPGWVLVTVMTAGLVTGLWMIADDQLTALLTRAINSVSK' A
#
# COMPACT_ATOMS: atom_id res chain seq x y z
N MET A 1 21.35 -8.91 16.26
CA MET A 1 19.87 -8.84 16.21
C MET A 1 19.31 -7.62 16.96
N GLU A 2 19.92 -7.15 18.05
CA GLU A 2 19.35 -6.05 18.86
C GLU A 2 19.25 -4.67 18.19
N ARG A 3 20.04 -4.38 17.16
CA ARG A 3 20.01 -3.08 16.45
C ARG A 3 18.75 -2.91 15.59
N PHE A 4 18.29 -4.01 14.99
CA PHE A 4 17.08 -4.02 14.16
C PHE A 4 15.83 -3.84 15.01
N THR A 5 15.78 -4.50 16.17
CA THR A 5 14.68 -4.38 17.12
C THR A 5 14.56 -2.95 17.62
N ARG A 6 15.69 -2.28 17.91
CA ARG A 6 15.67 -0.86 18.32
C ARG A 6 15.14 0.05 17.22
N ALA A 7 15.53 -0.15 15.96
CA ALA A 7 15.02 0.64 14.84
C ALA A 7 13.51 0.45 14.62
N LEU A 8 13.01 -0.78 14.73
CA LEU A 8 11.57 -1.07 14.63
C LEU A 8 10.77 -0.43 15.78
N LEU A 9 11.32 -0.46 17.01
CA LEU A 9 10.67 0.13 18.18
C LEU A 9 10.63 1.66 18.12
N TRP A 10 11.62 2.31 17.49
CA TRP A 10 11.58 3.76 17.23
C TRP A 10 10.46 4.16 16.26
N LEU A 11 10.13 3.29 15.30
CA LEU A 11 9.07 3.53 14.32
C LEU A 11 7.67 3.30 14.91
N TYR A 12 7.55 2.43 15.92
CA TYR A 12 6.27 2.02 16.54
C TYR A 12 5.97 2.74 17.87
N ARG A 13 6.78 3.74 18.25
CA ARG A 13 6.50 4.53 19.47
C ARG A 13 5.12 5.17 19.30
N PRO A 14 4.14 4.92 20.19
CA PRO A 14 2.86 5.59 20.12
C PRO A 14 3.14 7.07 20.35
N LEU A 15 3.09 7.82 19.25
CA LEU A 15 3.08 9.28 19.29
C LEU A 15 1.94 9.62 20.24
N HIS A 16 2.26 10.18 21.39
CA HIS A 16 1.26 10.73 22.29
C HIS A 16 0.35 11.58 21.41
N ALA A 17 -0.90 11.17 21.28
CA ALA A 17 -1.88 11.87 20.47
C ALA A 17 -2.21 13.16 21.23
N ASP A 18 -1.34 14.15 21.07
CA ASP A 18 -1.68 15.53 21.33
C ASP A 18 -2.95 15.79 20.53
N ARG A 19 -4.01 16.02 21.30
CA ARG A 19 -5.40 15.88 20.90
C ARG A 19 -5.71 16.94 19.83
N GLY A 20 -5.50 16.59 18.56
CA GLY A 20 -5.70 17.51 17.44
C GLY A 20 -5.05 17.09 16.11
N ASP A 21 -3.98 16.28 16.12
CA ASP A 21 -3.32 15.86 14.87
C ASP A 21 -3.77 14.47 14.39
N VAL A 22 -3.96 14.34 13.08
CA VAL A 22 -4.43 13.13 12.39
C VAL A 22 -3.53 11.95 12.77
N PRO A 23 -4.07 10.79 13.17
CA PRO A 23 -3.24 9.67 13.59
C PRO A 23 -2.19 9.30 12.54
N GLY A 24 -0.95 9.03 12.94
CA GLY A 24 0.14 8.72 12.02
C GLY A 24 -0.12 7.54 11.09
N TRP A 25 -1.00 6.60 11.50
CA TRP A 25 -1.44 5.50 10.64
C TRP A 25 -2.26 5.96 9.43
N VAL A 26 -2.98 7.09 9.53
CA VAL A 26 -3.78 7.65 8.43
C VAL A 26 -2.88 8.12 7.30
N LEU A 27 -1.77 8.78 7.62
CA LEU A 27 -0.79 9.22 6.62
C LEU A 27 -0.23 8.03 5.82
N VAL A 28 0.06 6.91 6.51
CA VAL A 28 0.51 5.68 5.85
C VAL A 28 -0.57 5.13 4.93
N THR A 29 -1.84 5.12 5.36
CA THR A 29 -2.94 4.68 4.49
C THR A 29 -3.14 5.58 3.28
N VAL A 30 -3.05 6.91 3.44
CA VAL A 30 -3.21 7.87 2.33
C VAL A 30 -2.05 7.76 1.35
N MET A 31 -0.83 7.62 1.85
CA MET A 31 0.35 7.36 1.01
C MET A 31 0.21 6.05 0.23
N THR A 32 -0.27 4.99 0.89
CA THR A 32 -0.50 3.69 0.24
C THR A 32 -1.59 3.79 -0.82
N ALA A 33 -2.73 4.43 -0.51
CA ALA A 33 -3.81 4.66 -1.45
C ALA A 33 -3.34 5.47 -2.68
N GLY A 34 -2.52 6.51 -2.46
CA GLY A 34 -1.93 7.29 -3.54
C GLY A 34 -1.01 6.47 -4.44
N LEU A 35 -0.14 5.64 -3.84
CA LEU A 35 0.74 4.74 -4.59
C LEU A 35 -0.05 3.71 -5.40
N VAL A 36 -1.05 3.06 -4.79
CA VAL A 36 -1.92 2.08 -5.48
C VAL A 36 -2.65 2.74 -6.64
N THR A 37 -3.21 3.95 -6.43
CA THR A 37 -3.92 4.70 -7.47
C THR A 37 -2.99 5.07 -8.63
N GLY A 38 -1.77 5.53 -8.34
CA GLY A 38 -0.77 5.85 -9.35
C GLY A 38 -0.32 4.62 -10.16
N LEU A 39 -0.13 3.48 -9.49
CA LEU A 39 0.19 2.22 -10.17
C LEU A 39 -0.97 1.72 -11.03
N TRP A 40 -2.21 1.85 -10.54
CA TRP A 40 -3.39 1.39 -11.25
C TRP A 40 -3.58 2.13 -12.58
N MET A 41 -3.30 3.43 -12.65
CA MET A 41 -3.35 4.22 -13.90
C MET A 41 -2.47 3.66 -15.02
N ILE A 42 -1.36 2.98 -14.69
CA ILE A 42 -0.45 2.37 -15.66
C ILE A 42 -0.85 0.91 -15.93
N ALA A 43 -1.46 0.23 -14.95
CA ALA A 43 -1.70 -1.20 -14.98
C ALA A 43 -3.02 -1.62 -15.66
N ASP A 44 -4.00 -0.73 -15.77
CA ASP A 44 -5.38 -1.07 -16.16
C ASP A 44 -5.50 -1.81 -17.51
N ASP A 45 -4.95 -1.22 -18.59
CA ASP A 45 -4.99 -1.81 -19.93
C ASP A 45 -4.29 -3.19 -19.98
N GLN A 46 -3.17 -3.32 -19.27
CA GLN A 46 -2.40 -4.56 -19.26
C GLN A 46 -3.12 -5.66 -18.50
N LEU A 47 -3.77 -5.32 -17.38
CA LEU A 47 -4.55 -6.28 -16.60
C LEU A 47 -5.74 -6.79 -17.41
N THR A 48 -6.44 -5.88 -18.10
CA THR A 48 -7.59 -6.22 -18.97
C THR A 48 -7.17 -7.12 -20.13
N ALA A 49 -6.04 -6.82 -20.77
CA ALA A 49 -5.49 -7.63 -21.85
C ALA A 49 -5.09 -9.04 -21.37
N LEU A 50 -4.44 -9.15 -20.21
CA LEU A 50 -4.07 -10.43 -19.62
C LEU A 50 -5.30 -11.25 -19.20
N LEU A 51 -6.28 -10.62 -18.57
CA LEU A 51 -7.53 -11.26 -18.18
C LEU A 51 -8.29 -11.79 -19.41
N THR A 52 -8.42 -10.98 -20.45
CA THR A 52 -9.09 -11.39 -21.71
C THR A 52 -8.41 -12.58 -22.34
N ARG A 53 -7.06 -12.58 -22.40
CA ARG A 53 -6.28 -13.72 -22.90
C ARG A 53 -6.50 -14.97 -22.05
N ALA A 54 -6.52 -14.83 -20.73
CA ALA A 54 -6.74 -15.96 -19.81
C ALA A 54 -8.13 -16.57 -19.96
N ILE A 55 -9.19 -15.76 -20.07
CA ILE A 55 -10.58 -16.24 -20.29
C ILE A 55 -10.69 -17.00 -21.62
N ASN A 56 -10.15 -16.43 -22.70
CA ASN A 56 -10.17 -17.07 -24.01
C ASN A 56 -9.39 -18.38 -24.07
N SER A 57 -8.36 -18.54 -23.21
CA SER A 57 -7.58 -19.77 -23.11
C SER A 57 -8.35 -20.95 -22.50
N VAL A 58 -9.39 -20.69 -21.70
CA VAL A 58 -10.16 -21.74 -21.00
C VAL A 58 -11.43 -22.10 -21.76
N SER A 59 -11.96 -21.19 -22.58
CA SER A 59 -13.15 -21.41 -23.42
C SER A 59 -12.89 -22.28 -24.66
N LYS A 60 -11.62 -22.62 -24.93
CA LYS A 60 -11.20 -23.50 -26.03
C LYS A 60 -10.78 -24.85 -25.47
#